data_AF-E3J7S1-F1
#
_entry.id   AF-E3J7S1-F1
#
_cell.length_a   1.000
_cell.length_b   1.000
_cell.length_c   1.000
_cell.angle_alpha   90.00
_cell.angle_beta   90.00
_cell.angle_gamma   90.00
#
_symmetry.space_group_name_H-M   'P 1'
#
loop_
_entity.id
_entity.type
_entity.pdbx_description
1 polymer ?
#
loop_
_entity_poly.entity_id
_entity_poly.type
_entity_poly.pdbx_seq_one_letter_code
_entity_poly.pdbx_strand_id
1 'polypeptide(L)'
;MSETSDLAAKLTALAATVADLTARVRELEDDRAIRDLLAHYGYTADTCKDEEFVELYTEDGRIKVAASAKARAAFGSGEWVLYETKDGVRDFITHPKGHHSPALYGKSMHLQGNNLVTEIQGDEAVARGYQVAIVADDQGTRVLSAGNNQWQLRKVDGRWLIRERRGAYLGDDHFTSNLDAPADGDS
;
A
#
# COMPACT_ATOMS: atom_id res chain seq x y z
N MET A 1 -8.22 -34.21 -45.24
CA MET A 1 -9.22 -33.73 -44.26
C MET A 1 -8.81 -33.99 -42.81
N SER A 2 -8.16 -35.12 -42.49
CA SER A 2 -7.73 -35.45 -41.12
C SER A 2 -6.62 -34.52 -40.56
N GLU A 3 -5.53 -34.32 -41.30
CA GLU A 3 -4.39 -33.51 -40.81
C GLU A 3 -4.71 -32.03 -40.63
N THR A 4 -5.50 -31.43 -41.52
CA THR A 4 -5.90 -30.03 -41.43
C THR A 4 -6.78 -29.79 -40.19
N SER A 5 -7.64 -30.77 -39.85
CA SER A 5 -8.49 -30.72 -38.65
C SER A 5 -7.66 -30.87 -37.37
N ASP A 6 -6.66 -31.75 -37.36
CA ASP A 6 -5.73 -31.94 -36.24
C ASP A 6 -4.86 -30.69 -36.02
N LEU A 7 -4.36 -30.08 -37.10
CA LEU A 7 -3.60 -28.83 -37.03
C LEU A 7 -4.45 -27.66 -36.48
N ALA A 8 -5.70 -27.52 -36.92
CA ALA A 8 -6.61 -26.49 -36.40
C ALA A 8 -6.91 -26.68 -34.90
N ALA A 9 -7.09 -27.92 -34.45
CA ALA A 9 -7.29 -28.23 -33.03
C ALA A 9 -6.04 -27.89 -32.21
N LYS A 10 -4.85 -28.27 -32.69
CA LYS A 10 -3.57 -27.93 -32.04
C LYS A 10 -3.34 -26.42 -31.95
N LEU A 11 -3.64 -25.67 -33.02
CA LEU A 11 -3.52 -24.22 -33.02
C LEU A 11 -4.47 -23.57 -32.01
N THR A 12 -5.70 -24.07 -31.90
CA THR A 12 -6.68 -23.58 -30.92
C THR A 12 -6.22 -23.83 -29.48
N ALA A 13 -5.74 -25.04 -29.20
CA ALA A 13 -5.20 -25.39 -27.88
C ALA A 13 -3.96 -24.56 -27.53
N LEU A 14 -3.07 -24.31 -28.50
CA LEU A 14 -1.90 -23.46 -28.31
C LEU A 14 -2.31 -22.01 -28.03
N ALA A 15 -3.27 -21.46 -28.78
CA ALA A 15 -3.77 -20.10 -28.55
C ALA A 15 -4.38 -19.94 -27.15
N ALA A 16 -5.17 -20.92 -26.70
CA ALA A 16 -5.72 -20.93 -25.35
C ALA A 16 -4.61 -21.00 -24.28
N THR A 17 -3.60 -21.83 -24.49
CA THR A 17 -2.44 -21.94 -23.59
C THR A 17 -1.64 -20.63 -23.52
N VAL A 18 -1.41 -19.98 -24.66
CA VAL A 18 -0.71 -18.69 -24.70
C VAL A 18 -1.52 -17.61 -23.99
N ALA A 19 -2.85 -17.60 -24.15
CA ALA A 19 -3.71 -16.65 -23.46
C ALA A 19 -3.68 -16.85 -21.93
N ASP A 20 -3.78 -18.10 -21.45
CA ASP A 20 -3.65 -18.43 -20.01
C ASP A 20 -2.29 -17.99 -19.45
N LEU A 21 -1.20 -18.37 -20.11
CA LEU A 21 0.15 -18.00 -19.68
C LEU A 21 0.36 -16.49 -19.71
N THR A 22 -0.17 -15.78 -20.71
CA THR A 22 -0.09 -14.32 -20.78
C THR A 22 -0.84 -13.67 -19.62
N ALA A 23 -2.02 -14.17 -19.26
CA ALA A 23 -2.78 -13.66 -18.11
C ALA A 23 -2.01 -13.89 -16.80
N ARG A 24 -1.46 -15.09 -16.60
CA ARG A 24 -0.68 -15.44 -15.40
C ARG A 24 0.61 -14.64 -15.29
N VAL A 25 1.30 -14.39 -16.40
CA VAL A 25 2.50 -13.54 -16.41
C VAL A 25 2.15 -12.10 -16.05
N ARG A 26 1.05 -11.55 -16.61
CA ARG A 26 0.59 -10.20 -16.27
C ARG A 26 0.26 -10.06 -14.78
N GLU A 27 -0.44 -11.03 -14.20
CA GLU A 27 -0.74 -11.03 -12.77
C GLU A 27 0.54 -11.05 -11.91
N LEU A 28 1.55 -11.85 -12.28
CA LEU A 28 2.85 -11.88 -11.59
C LEU A 28 3.65 -10.57 -11.76
N GLU A 29 3.60 -9.97 -12.94
CA GLU A 29 4.21 -8.66 -13.21
C GLU A 29 3.53 -7.56 -12.39
N ASP A 30 2.21 -7.63 -12.24
CA ASP A 30 1.42 -6.70 -11.43
C ASP A 30 1.69 -6.86 -9.93
N ASP A 31 1.73 -8.08 -9.40
CA ASP A 31 2.08 -8.33 -7.99
C ASP A 31 3.50 -7.83 -7.69
N ARG A 32 4.46 -8.07 -8.59
CA ARG A 32 5.81 -7.51 -8.46
C ARG A 32 5.79 -5.99 -8.46
N ALA A 33 5.09 -5.35 -9.39
CA ALA A 33 5.01 -3.90 -9.48
C ALA A 33 4.38 -3.28 -8.23
N ILE A 34 3.36 -3.93 -7.65
CA ILE A 34 2.75 -3.52 -6.37
C ILE A 34 3.74 -3.65 -5.21
N ARG A 35 4.48 -4.75 -5.12
CA ARG A 35 5.52 -4.93 -4.09
C ARG A 35 6.61 -3.87 -4.19
N ASP A 36 7.07 -3.59 -5.41
CA ASP A 36 8.06 -2.55 -5.68
C ASP A 36 7.51 -1.16 -5.28
N LEU A 37 6.26 -0.84 -5.61
CA LEU A 37 5.57 0.39 -5.18
C LEU A 37 5.55 0.54 -3.65
N LEU A 38 5.16 -0.52 -2.92
CA LEU A 38 5.08 -0.47 -1.46
C LEU A 38 6.46 -0.45 -0.78
N ALA A 39 7.50 -1.02 -1.41
CA ALA A 39 8.87 -0.84 -0.96
C ALA A 39 9.33 0.62 -1.13
N HIS A 40 9.04 1.24 -2.29
CA HIS A 40 9.35 2.65 -2.56
C HIS A 40 8.63 3.60 -1.60
N TYR A 41 7.41 3.27 -1.18
CA TYR A 41 6.69 4.02 -0.14
C TYR A 41 7.54 4.18 1.12
N GLY A 42 8.10 3.07 1.65
CA GLY A 42 8.92 3.11 2.86
C GLY A 42 10.20 3.92 2.63
N TYR A 43 10.89 3.66 1.52
CA TYR A 43 12.15 4.33 1.21
C TYR A 43 12.01 5.84 1.03
N THR A 44 11.00 6.29 0.28
CA THR A 44 10.80 7.72 0.02
C THR A 44 10.50 8.49 1.30
N ALA A 45 9.73 7.89 2.21
CA ALA A 45 9.44 8.47 3.52
C ALA A 45 10.68 8.60 4.42
N ASP A 46 11.61 7.64 4.38
CA ASP A 46 12.81 7.65 5.22
C ASP A 46 13.96 8.51 4.67
N THR A 47 13.95 8.79 3.36
CA THR A 47 15.07 9.42 2.63
C THR A 47 14.83 10.87 2.22
N CYS A 48 13.87 11.57 2.85
CA CYS A 48 13.53 12.98 2.58
C CYS A 48 13.00 13.23 1.16
N LYS A 49 12.34 12.24 0.54
CA LYS A 49 11.86 12.33 -0.84
C LYS A 49 10.36 12.56 -0.89
N ASP A 50 9.91 13.62 -0.22
CA ASP A 50 8.48 13.85 0.04
C ASP A 50 7.66 13.95 -1.25
N GLU A 51 8.15 14.64 -2.28
CA GLU A 51 7.42 14.72 -3.55
C GLU A 51 7.41 13.37 -4.29
N GLU A 52 8.49 12.58 -4.22
CA GLU A 52 8.48 11.22 -4.79
C GLU A 52 7.47 10.34 -4.04
N PHE A 53 7.31 10.52 -2.73
CA PHE A 53 6.29 9.84 -1.92
C PHE A 53 4.87 10.23 -2.35
N VAL A 54 4.61 11.53 -2.58
CA VAL A 54 3.32 12.03 -3.07
C VAL A 54 3.00 11.46 -4.46
N GLU A 55 3.99 11.33 -5.33
CA GLU A 55 3.83 10.74 -6.67
C GLU A 55 3.59 9.22 -6.69
N LEU A 56 3.60 8.55 -5.54
CA LEU A 56 3.14 7.16 -5.42
C LEU A 56 1.61 7.05 -5.39
N TYR A 57 0.90 8.16 -5.20
CA TYR A 57 -0.56 8.20 -5.09
C TYR A 57 -1.22 8.59 -6.41
N THR A 58 -2.45 8.13 -6.60
CA THR A 58 -3.35 8.68 -7.64
C THR A 58 -3.68 10.14 -7.32
N GLU A 59 -4.24 10.87 -8.30
CA GLU A 59 -4.64 12.26 -8.10
C GLU A 59 -5.71 12.41 -7.00
N ASP A 60 -6.64 11.45 -6.93
CA ASP A 60 -7.65 11.31 -5.88
C ASP A 60 -7.14 10.53 -4.64
N GLY A 61 -5.84 10.31 -4.56
CA GLY A 61 -5.21 9.47 -3.54
C GLY A 61 -5.38 10.02 -2.12
N ARG A 62 -5.56 9.15 -1.13
CA ARG A 62 -5.82 9.56 0.26
C ARG A 62 -5.18 8.66 1.32
N ILE A 63 -5.03 9.19 2.52
CA ILE A 63 -4.53 8.45 3.69
C ILE A 63 -5.56 8.54 4.82
N LYS A 64 -5.95 7.39 5.37
CA LYS A 64 -6.83 7.27 6.53
C LYS A 64 -6.06 6.58 7.66
N VAL A 65 -5.88 7.24 8.81
CA VAL A 65 -5.11 6.68 9.94
C VAL A 65 -5.97 6.66 11.19
N ALA A 66 -6.07 5.50 11.86
CA ALA A 66 -6.77 5.41 13.14
C ALA A 66 -6.09 6.34 14.15
N ALA A 67 -6.86 7.03 15.00
CA ALA A 67 -6.27 7.82 16.08
C ALA A 67 -5.42 6.93 17.00
N SER A 68 -4.16 7.32 17.24
CA SER A 68 -3.30 6.61 18.19
C SER A 68 -3.93 6.58 19.59
N ALA A 69 -3.59 5.59 20.43
CA ALA A 69 -4.09 5.51 21.80
C ALA A 69 -3.85 6.82 22.59
N LYS A 70 -2.72 7.49 22.36
CA LYS A 70 -2.41 8.80 22.95
C LYS A 70 -3.36 9.90 22.44
N ALA A 71 -3.64 9.93 21.14
CA ALA A 71 -4.59 10.88 20.55
C ALA A 71 -6.00 10.65 21.09
N ARG A 72 -6.44 9.39 21.19
CA ARG A 72 -7.73 9.04 21.80
C ARG A 72 -7.84 9.52 23.25
N ALA A 73 -6.81 9.25 24.06
CA ALA A 73 -6.77 9.67 25.45
C ALA A 73 -6.76 11.19 25.62
N ALA A 74 -6.14 11.92 24.69
CA ALA A 74 -6.03 13.39 24.75
C ALA A 74 -7.26 14.11 24.19
N PHE A 75 -7.93 13.54 23.18
CA PHE A 75 -8.95 14.25 22.40
C PHE A 75 -10.31 13.53 22.32
N GLY A 76 -10.44 12.35 22.93
CA GLY A 76 -11.71 11.61 23.02
C GLY A 76 -12.25 11.08 21.68
N SER A 77 -11.48 11.15 20.60
CA SER A 77 -11.93 10.68 19.29
C SER A 77 -11.67 9.19 19.13
N GLY A 78 -12.70 8.41 18.78
CA GLY A 78 -12.55 7.07 18.20
C GLY A 78 -12.28 7.12 16.69
N GLU A 79 -11.85 8.27 16.18
CA GLU A 79 -11.98 8.60 14.76
C GLU A 79 -10.74 8.26 13.94
N TRP A 80 -11.00 8.05 12.66
CA TRP A 80 -9.99 8.07 11.62
C TRP A 80 -9.63 9.52 11.27
N VAL A 81 -8.34 9.79 11.16
CA VAL A 81 -7.84 11.04 10.56
C VAL A 81 -7.71 10.81 9.06
N LEU A 82 -8.40 11.62 8.26
CA LEU A 82 -8.38 11.56 6.81
C LEU A 82 -7.55 12.69 6.23
N TYR A 83 -6.67 12.34 5.30
CA TYR A 83 -5.89 13.25 4.46
C TYR A 83 -6.29 12.99 3.01
N GLU A 84 -7.00 13.94 2.42
CA GLU A 84 -7.59 13.81 1.08
C GLU A 84 -6.69 14.41 0.01
N THR A 85 -6.70 13.79 -1.17
CA THR A 85 -5.93 14.19 -2.35
C THR A 85 -4.41 14.19 -2.13
N LYS A 86 -3.66 14.46 -3.21
CA LYS A 86 -2.19 14.62 -3.13
C LYS A 86 -1.76 15.71 -2.13
N ASP A 87 -2.57 16.76 -1.93
CA ASP A 87 -2.23 17.82 -0.97
C ASP A 87 -2.33 17.30 0.47
N GLY A 88 -3.36 16.52 0.81
CA GLY A 88 -3.45 15.86 2.11
C GLY A 88 -2.32 14.85 2.31
N VAL A 89 -1.95 14.10 1.26
CA VAL A 89 -0.79 13.19 1.32
C VAL A 89 0.50 13.96 1.61
N ARG A 90 0.69 15.13 0.99
CA ARG A 90 1.83 16.02 1.25
C ARG A 90 1.82 16.55 2.68
N ASP A 91 0.67 16.99 3.17
CA ASP A 91 0.49 17.43 4.55
C ASP A 91 0.84 16.31 5.53
N PHE A 92 0.42 15.07 5.24
CA PHE A 92 0.75 13.90 6.05
C PHE A 92 2.25 13.62 6.13
N ILE A 93 2.95 13.58 4.98
CA ILE A 93 4.37 13.21 4.95
C ILE A 93 5.25 14.31 5.54
N THR A 94 4.91 15.58 5.31
CA THR A 94 5.68 16.73 5.83
C THR A 94 5.28 17.18 7.24
N HIS A 95 4.26 16.55 7.85
CA HIS A 95 3.73 17.02 9.13
C HIS A 95 4.84 17.08 10.19
N PRO A 96 5.08 18.24 10.83
CA PRO A 96 6.27 18.46 11.67
C PRO A 96 6.28 17.62 12.96
N LYS A 97 5.13 17.02 13.31
CA LYS A 97 4.97 16.11 14.46
C LYS A 97 4.53 14.70 14.06
N GLY A 98 4.49 14.41 12.76
CA GLY A 98 4.07 13.11 12.24
C GLY A 98 5.15 12.03 12.39
N HIS A 99 4.78 10.78 12.19
CA HIS A 99 5.73 9.65 12.18
C HIS A 99 6.73 9.70 11.01
N HIS A 100 6.48 10.57 10.04
CA HIS A 100 7.34 10.85 8.90
C HIS A 100 7.94 12.26 8.95
N SER A 101 7.88 12.93 10.11
CA SER A 101 8.30 14.34 10.20
C SER A 101 9.74 14.52 9.68
N PRO A 102 10.08 15.69 9.11
CA PRO A 102 11.44 15.98 8.65
C PRO A 102 12.54 15.80 9.72
N ALA A 103 12.19 15.87 11.01
CA ALA A 103 13.11 15.61 12.11
C ALA A 103 13.59 14.14 12.20
N LEU A 104 12.89 13.22 11.54
CA LEU A 104 13.17 11.78 11.52
C LEU A 104 13.94 11.33 10.28
N TYR A 105 14.21 12.21 9.32
CA TYR A 105 14.98 11.89 8.14
C TYR A 105 16.37 11.32 8.47
N GLY A 106 16.70 10.18 7.86
CA GLY A 106 17.92 9.42 8.14
C GLY A 106 17.96 8.79 9.54
N LYS A 107 16.86 8.89 10.31
CA LYS A 107 16.71 8.37 11.68
C LYS A 107 15.48 7.48 11.83
N SER A 108 14.72 7.24 10.76
CA SER A 108 13.60 6.32 10.72
C SER A 108 13.86 5.16 9.77
N MET A 109 13.17 4.05 10.04
CA MET A 109 13.11 2.89 9.16
C MET A 109 11.67 2.38 9.17
N HIS A 110 10.98 2.62 8.07
CA HIS A 110 9.62 2.18 7.82
C HIS A 110 9.61 0.81 7.13
N LEU A 111 9.32 -0.22 7.90
CA LEU A 111 9.22 -1.60 7.44
C LEU A 111 7.78 -1.91 7.08
N GLN A 112 7.52 -1.98 5.79
CA GLN A 112 6.23 -2.36 5.21
C GLN A 112 6.52 -3.39 4.12
N GLY A 113 5.70 -4.42 4.01
CA GLY A 113 5.77 -5.30 2.83
C GLY A 113 6.33 -6.72 3.04
N ASN A 114 6.84 -7.07 4.22
CA ASN A 114 7.42 -8.40 4.44
C ASN A 114 6.38 -9.53 4.38
N ASN A 115 5.15 -9.25 4.84
CA ASN A 115 4.01 -10.18 4.83
C ASN A 115 2.84 -9.48 4.13
N LEU A 116 2.83 -9.50 2.79
CA LEU A 116 1.76 -8.93 1.98
C LEU A 116 0.82 -10.00 1.47
N VAL A 117 -0.47 -9.79 1.70
CA VAL A 117 -1.55 -10.43 0.95
C VAL A 117 -2.02 -9.43 -0.10
N THR A 118 -1.90 -9.81 -1.37
CA THR A 118 -2.30 -8.99 -2.52
C THR A 118 -3.42 -9.70 -3.28
N GLU A 119 -4.51 -8.98 -3.55
CA GLU A 119 -5.60 -9.42 -4.41
C GLU A 119 -5.68 -8.46 -5.60
N ILE A 120 -5.56 -8.98 -6.83
CA ILE A 120 -5.52 -8.18 -8.06
C ILE A 120 -6.74 -8.53 -8.92
N GLN A 121 -7.48 -7.51 -9.36
CA GLN A 121 -8.65 -7.64 -10.22
C GLN A 121 -8.55 -6.63 -11.38
N GLY A 122 -7.92 -7.05 -12.47
CA GLY A 122 -7.67 -6.19 -13.62
C GLY A 122 -6.74 -5.03 -13.24
N ASP A 123 -7.26 -3.81 -13.30
CA ASP A 123 -6.53 -2.57 -13.01
C ASP A 123 -6.76 -2.03 -11.59
N GLU A 124 -7.46 -2.80 -10.74
CA GLU A 124 -7.64 -2.50 -9.32
C GLU A 124 -6.97 -3.61 -8.49
N ALA A 125 -6.40 -3.24 -7.35
CA ALA A 125 -5.79 -4.20 -6.45
C ALA A 125 -5.89 -3.76 -5.00
N VAL A 126 -5.74 -4.73 -4.12
CA VAL A 126 -5.83 -4.55 -2.70
C VAL A 126 -4.68 -5.29 -2.04
N ALA A 127 -3.86 -4.56 -1.28
CA ALA A 127 -2.75 -5.13 -0.54
C ALA A 127 -2.93 -4.95 0.97
N ARG A 128 -2.49 -5.92 1.76
CA ARG A 128 -2.57 -5.91 3.23
C ARG A 128 -1.28 -6.40 3.83
N GLY A 129 -0.80 -5.70 4.84
CA GLY A 129 0.37 -6.16 5.56
C GLY A 129 0.61 -5.43 6.86
N TYR A 130 1.57 -5.92 7.61
CA TYR A 130 2.01 -5.27 8.83
C TYR A 130 2.94 -4.10 8.53
N GLN A 131 2.93 -3.13 9.44
CA GLN A 131 3.83 -1.99 9.41
C GLN A 131 4.55 -1.86 10.75
N VAL A 132 5.85 -1.61 10.69
CA VAL A 132 6.65 -1.22 11.85
C VAL A 132 7.51 -0.02 11.46
N ALA A 133 7.41 1.05 12.22
CA ALA A 133 8.31 2.18 12.13
C ALA A 133 9.30 2.11 13.29
N ILE A 134 10.58 2.03 12.96
CA ILE A 134 11.69 2.08 13.92
C ILE A 134 12.33 3.45 13.82
N VAL A 135 12.75 4.03 14.94
CA VAL A 135 13.51 5.29 14.98
C VAL A 135 14.76 5.15 15.82
N ALA A 136 15.75 5.96 15.49
CA ALA A 136 16.98 6.13 16.23
C ALA A 136 17.09 7.56 16.79
N ASP A 137 17.45 7.67 18.06
CA ASP A 137 17.78 8.91 18.74
C ASP A 137 19.10 8.78 19.52
N ASP A 138 19.40 9.74 20.39
CA ASP A 138 20.61 9.75 21.21
C ASP A 138 20.65 8.60 22.23
N GLN A 139 19.52 7.95 22.50
CA GLN A 139 19.40 6.81 23.41
C GLN A 139 19.44 5.46 22.68
N GLY A 140 19.52 5.46 21.35
CA GLY A 140 19.59 4.27 20.50
C GLY A 140 18.33 4.03 19.68
N THR A 141 18.09 2.77 19.32
CA THR A 141 17.01 2.38 18.41
C THR A 141 15.78 1.88 19.16
N ARG A 142 14.59 2.34 18.80
CA ARG A 142 13.31 1.93 19.39
C ARG A 142 12.19 1.85 18.35
N VAL A 143 11.13 1.10 18.66
CA VAL A 143 9.90 1.10 17.87
C VAL A 143 9.15 2.41 18.10
N LEU A 144 8.94 3.19 17.03
CA LEU A 144 8.07 4.37 17.04
C LEU A 144 6.60 3.96 16.94
N SER A 145 6.29 3.03 16.03
CA SER A 145 4.93 2.53 15.88
C SER A 145 4.92 1.11 15.31
N ALA A 146 3.87 0.35 15.64
CA ALA A 146 3.57 -0.94 15.06
C ALA A 146 2.07 -1.02 14.76
N GLY A 147 1.70 -1.74 13.71
CA GLY A 147 0.32 -1.86 13.28
C GLY A 147 0.17 -2.62 11.97
N ASN A 148 -0.89 -2.31 11.24
CA ASN A 148 -1.10 -2.81 9.89
C ASN A 148 -1.53 -1.69 8.94
N ASN A 149 -1.39 -1.99 7.66
CA ASN A 149 -1.83 -1.18 6.55
C ASN A 149 -2.70 -2.03 5.62
N GLN A 150 -3.70 -1.37 5.06
CA GLN A 150 -4.42 -1.81 3.88
C GLN A 150 -4.23 -0.74 2.81
N TRP A 151 -3.84 -1.15 1.61
CA TRP A 151 -3.72 -0.30 0.44
C TRP A 151 -4.77 -0.69 -0.60
N GLN A 152 -5.52 0.30 -1.06
CA GLN A 152 -6.29 0.22 -2.29
C GLN A 152 -5.44 0.83 -3.40
N LEU A 153 -5.28 0.11 -4.50
CA LEU A 153 -4.31 0.37 -5.54
C LEU A 153 -5.02 0.39 -6.90
N ARG A 154 -4.60 1.29 -7.77
CA ARG A 154 -5.13 1.39 -9.14
C ARG A 154 -3.98 1.47 -10.14
N LYS A 155 -4.10 0.77 -11.25
CA LYS A 155 -3.22 0.94 -12.40
C LYS A 155 -3.70 2.11 -13.25
N VAL A 156 -2.85 3.12 -13.40
CA VAL A 156 -3.08 4.32 -14.22
C VAL A 156 -1.98 4.39 -15.26
N ASP A 157 -2.35 4.41 -16.55
CA ASP A 157 -1.42 4.45 -17.68
C ASP A 157 -0.29 3.41 -17.61
N GLY A 158 -0.62 2.20 -17.15
CA GLY A 158 0.32 1.08 -17.02
C GLY A 158 1.13 1.05 -15.73
N ARG A 159 0.96 2.03 -14.83
CA ARG A 159 1.67 2.11 -13.53
C ARG A 159 0.70 1.94 -12.37
N TRP A 160 1.04 1.06 -11.43
CA TRP A 160 0.32 0.95 -10.16
C TRP A 160 0.60 2.15 -9.26
N LEU A 161 -0.46 2.69 -8.66
CA LEU A 161 -0.46 3.82 -7.74
C LEU A 161 -1.39 3.55 -6.54
N ILE A 162 -1.17 4.26 -5.44
CA ILE A 162 -1.97 4.18 -4.22
C ILE A 162 -3.19 5.10 -4.35
N ARG A 163 -4.39 4.52 -4.32
CA ARG A 163 -5.65 5.26 -4.22
C ARG A 163 -5.98 5.56 -2.76
N GLU A 164 -5.79 4.59 -1.87
CA GLU A 164 -6.00 4.80 -0.45
C GLU A 164 -5.03 3.97 0.37
N ARG A 165 -4.47 4.56 1.43
CA ARG A 165 -3.79 3.82 2.50
C ARG A 165 -4.57 3.98 3.81
N ARG A 166 -5.06 2.86 4.35
CA ARG A 166 -5.69 2.78 5.68
C ARG A 166 -4.74 2.15 6.69
N GLY A 167 -4.45 2.84 7.78
CA GLY A 167 -3.52 2.37 8.82
C GLY A 167 -4.14 2.26 10.20
N ALA A 168 -4.04 1.08 10.82
CA ALA A 168 -4.48 0.85 12.19
C ALA A 168 -3.30 0.42 13.08
N TYR A 169 -3.32 0.86 14.35
CA TYR A 169 -2.25 0.57 15.31
C TYR A 169 -2.42 -0.81 15.96
N LEU A 170 -1.31 -1.42 16.36
CA LEU A 170 -1.34 -2.66 17.15
C LEU A 170 -2.04 -2.40 18.51
N GLY A 171 -2.98 -3.27 18.86
CA GLY A 171 -3.80 -3.14 20.08
C GLY A 171 -4.98 -2.17 19.96
N ASP A 172 -5.23 -1.65 18.76
CA ASP A 172 -6.40 -0.86 18.41
C ASP A 172 -7.61 -1.75 18.07
N ASP A 173 -8.83 -1.32 18.41
CA ASP A 173 -10.05 -2.02 17.98
C ASP A 173 -10.16 -2.08 16.44
N HIS A 174 -9.60 -1.10 15.74
CA HIS A 174 -9.53 -1.09 14.28
C HIS A 174 -8.46 -2.01 13.70
N PHE A 175 -7.58 -2.60 14.51
CA PHE A 175 -6.47 -3.43 14.01
C PHE A 175 -7.00 -4.58 13.16
N THR A 176 -7.92 -5.39 13.71
CA THR A 176 -8.47 -6.53 12.98
C THR A 176 -9.40 -6.08 11.87
N SER A 177 -10.28 -5.09 12.13
CA SER A 177 -11.21 -4.62 11.10
C SER A 177 -10.52 -4.00 9.88
N ASN A 178 -9.33 -3.41 10.04
CA ASN A 178 -8.57 -2.87 8.91
C ASN A 178 -7.94 -3.96 8.02
N LEU A 179 -7.63 -5.14 8.59
CA LEU A 179 -7.18 -6.29 7.82
C LEU A 179 -8.35 -6.97 7.09
N ASP A 180 -9.52 -7.02 7.70
CA ASP A 180 -10.67 -7.73 7.13
C ASP A 180 -11.55 -6.83 6.24
N ALA A 181 -11.40 -5.50 6.31
CA ALA A 181 -12.25 -4.57 5.57
C ALA A 181 -12.15 -4.82 4.06
N PRO A 182 -13.27 -4.81 3.30
CA PRO A 182 -13.26 -4.99 1.85
C PRO A 182 -12.62 -3.81 1.11
N ALA A 183 -12.27 -4.05 -0.17
CA ALA A 183 -11.75 -3.05 -1.11
C ALA A 183 -12.60 -1.78 -1.15
N ASP A 184 -13.91 -1.92 -1.00
CA ASP A 184 -14.86 -0.82 -0.96
C ASP A 184 -15.70 -0.92 0.32
N GLY A 185 -15.47 0.02 1.23
CA GLY A 185 -16.22 0.13 2.46
C GLY A 185 -15.79 1.39 3.20
N ASP A 186 -16.51 2.48 2.97
CA ASP A 186 -16.67 3.49 4.01
C ASP A 186 -17.42 2.81 5.15
N SER A 187 -16.66 2.41 6.17
CA SER A 187 -17.16 2.28 7.53
C SER A 187 -16.73 3.50 8.36
#